data_AF-A0A2I0AWS3-F1
#
_entry.id   AF-A0A2I0AWS3-F1
#
_cell.length_a   1.000
_cell.length_b   1.000
_cell.length_c   1.000
_cell.angle_alpha   90.00
_cell.angle_beta   90.00
_cell.angle_gamma   90.00
#
_symmetry.space_group_name_H-M   'P 1'
#
loop_
_entity.id
_entity.type
_entity.pdbx_description
1 polymer ?
#
loop_
_entity_poly.entity_id
_entity_poly.type
_entity_poly.pdbx_seq_one_letter_code
_entity_poly.pdbx_strand_id
1 'polypeptide(L)'
;MFLTARWRFLIHGSSHNLLREILLLDTPLLPPPPQFLQNPNPSLQTHPFSTQSSKLPEYEMPSVTWGVVQGRKERLVSRVIISDFLKSIGVVPDELHQVELPTTVEVMRGRVEFLQRLGITVDDMNDYPLMLACSIRKNMIPVLGYLEKIGIHRSHLGGFVRKYPQVLHASVVVELAPVVKLLRGLDVERHDIPYVLQRYPELLGFKLEGTMSTSVGYLVSIGVFPRDIGPMVTQFPFFLGMRVGTTIKPLIDYLLSLGLPKIILAKMLEKRAYILGYDLQETVKPNVDALLSFGVRREALPSMIAQYPPILGLPLKAKLSTQQYFFNLKLKIDPEGFAQSLEKMPQIVGLCQKVILKPMEFLKARGIPDDVVARMVVKCPQLLACRVELMKNSFYFFKSELKRPMQELFEFPEYFTYSLESRIKPRHQRLASKGIKCSLNWFLNCSDQRFEERLRADYIEEDTPGPSFLMGGKLEMPGSEVISGQEDDESDDEVLYRRTVSL
;
A
#
# COMPACT_ATOMS: atom_id res chain seq x y z
N MET A 1 -2.50 20.97 -8.20
CA MET A 1 -2.72 21.81 -7.01
C MET A 1 -2.87 20.88 -5.82
N PHE A 2 -1.93 20.94 -4.88
CA PHE A 2 -1.82 20.03 -3.73
C PHE A 2 -2.97 20.22 -2.75
N LEU A 3 -3.60 19.13 -2.29
CA LEU A 3 -4.39 19.14 -1.06
C LEU A 3 -4.16 17.86 -0.26
N THR A 4 -3.38 18.04 0.79
CA THR A 4 -3.26 17.20 1.98
C THR A 4 -4.63 16.98 2.64
N ALA A 5 -5.02 15.73 2.89
CA ALA A 5 -6.14 15.42 3.79
C ALA A 5 -5.72 14.38 4.83
N ARG A 6 -5.88 14.78 6.08
CA ARG A 6 -5.53 14.07 7.31
C ARG A 6 -6.84 13.87 8.08
N TRP A 7 -7.01 12.68 8.68
CA TRP A 7 -7.82 12.35 9.88
C TRP A 7 -9.14 11.55 9.76
N ARG A 8 -9.18 10.55 10.66
CA ARG A 8 -10.24 10.10 11.59
C ARG A 8 -11.35 9.16 11.10
N PHE A 9 -11.14 7.90 11.49
CA PHE A 9 -12.16 6.90 11.81
C PHE A 9 -13.15 7.40 12.87
N LEU A 10 -14.44 7.26 12.60
CA LEU A 10 -15.48 7.08 13.61
C LEU A 10 -16.50 6.05 13.11
N ILE A 11 -16.69 5.03 13.94
CA ILE A 11 -17.55 3.87 13.79
C ILE A 11 -19.01 4.31 13.95
N HIS A 12 -19.89 3.90 13.02
CA HIS A 12 -21.35 4.01 13.19
C HIS A 12 -21.91 2.74 13.84
N GLY A 13 -22.69 2.96 14.90
CA GLY A 13 -23.58 1.97 15.49
C GLY A 13 -24.88 1.86 14.70
N SER A 14 -25.40 0.65 14.73
CA SER A 14 -26.59 0.11 14.06
C SER A 14 -27.87 0.93 14.23
N SER A 15 -28.75 0.86 13.22
CA SER A 15 -30.18 0.64 13.45
C SER A 15 -30.82 -0.02 12.22
N HIS A 16 -31.43 -1.16 12.51
CA HIS A 16 -32.25 -1.99 11.67
C HIS A 16 -33.63 -1.37 11.40
N ASN A 17 -34.27 -1.86 10.34
CA ASN A 17 -35.70 -1.91 10.07
C ASN A 17 -36.38 -0.62 9.59
N LEU A 18 -36.68 -0.62 8.28
CA LEU A 18 -37.76 0.01 7.50
C LEU A 18 -37.17 0.14 6.09
N LEU A 19 -37.45 -0.69 5.08
CA LEU A 19 -38.75 -1.03 4.52
C LEU A 19 -38.61 -2.32 3.70
N ARG A 20 -39.20 -3.39 4.22
CA ARG A 20 -39.63 -4.55 3.43
C ARG A 20 -40.88 -4.12 2.66
N GLU A 21 -40.73 -3.79 1.40
CA GLU A 21 -41.79 -3.86 0.39
C GLU A 21 -41.13 -3.70 -0.97
N ILE A 22 -41.63 -4.41 -1.99
CA ILE A 22 -41.05 -4.58 -3.33
C ILE A 22 -40.00 -5.69 -3.41
N LEU A 23 -40.41 -6.93 -3.18
CA LEU A 23 -39.91 -8.14 -3.86
C LEU A 23 -40.86 -9.31 -3.52
N LEU A 24 -41.95 -9.44 -4.28
CA LEU A 24 -42.66 -10.70 -4.46
C LEU A 24 -42.92 -10.86 -5.95
N LEU A 25 -42.14 -11.76 -6.56
CA LEU A 25 -42.58 -12.83 -7.46
C LEU A 25 -41.33 -13.40 -8.13
N ASP A 26 -40.97 -14.62 -7.74
CA ASP A 26 -40.72 -15.71 -8.70
C ASP A 26 -40.53 -17.03 -7.95
N THR A 27 -41.37 -18.01 -8.28
CA THR A 27 -40.99 -19.43 -8.21
C THR A 27 -41.45 -20.10 -9.51
N PRO A 28 -40.54 -20.66 -10.33
CA PRO A 28 -40.90 -21.40 -11.53
C PRO A 28 -41.17 -22.87 -11.20
N LEU A 29 -42.20 -23.45 -11.85
CA LEU A 29 -42.51 -24.88 -11.83
C LEU A 29 -41.70 -25.62 -12.92
N LEU A 30 -41.11 -26.75 -12.52
CA LEU A 30 -40.39 -27.73 -13.37
C LEU A 30 -41.32 -28.41 -14.40
N PRO A 31 -40.81 -28.81 -15.59
CA PRO A 31 -41.56 -29.63 -16.54
C PRO A 31 -41.39 -31.14 -16.28
N PRO A 32 -42.36 -31.99 -16.68
CA PRO A 32 -42.25 -33.45 -16.61
C PRO A 32 -41.59 -34.07 -17.87
N PRO A 33 -41.12 -35.34 -17.81
CA PRO A 33 -40.25 -35.96 -18.82
C PRO A 33 -41.02 -36.64 -19.99
N PRO A 34 -40.34 -37.05 -21.09
CA PRO A 34 -40.99 -37.50 -22.32
C PRO A 34 -41.28 -39.01 -22.36
N GLN A 35 -42.32 -39.41 -23.09
CA GLN A 35 -42.58 -40.79 -23.50
C GLN A 35 -42.76 -40.88 -25.03
N PHE A 36 -42.15 -41.91 -25.61
CA PHE A 36 -42.13 -42.28 -27.03
C PHE A 36 -43.45 -42.93 -27.49
N LEU A 37 -43.79 -42.78 -28.79
CA LEU A 37 -44.32 -43.79 -29.74
C LEU A 37 -44.87 -43.07 -31.00
N GLN A 38 -44.18 -43.18 -32.15
CA GLN A 38 -44.46 -44.05 -33.32
C GLN A 38 -45.20 -43.35 -34.48
N ASN A 39 -44.52 -43.27 -35.63
CA ASN A 39 -45.08 -42.97 -36.95
C ASN A 39 -46.12 -44.02 -37.38
N PRO A 40 -47.05 -43.67 -38.28
CA PRO A 40 -46.88 -44.17 -39.64
C PRO A 40 -47.14 -43.12 -40.74
N ASN A 41 -46.64 -43.46 -41.93
CA ASN A 41 -46.49 -42.66 -43.13
C ASN A 41 -47.70 -42.87 -44.11
N PRO A 42 -47.71 -42.35 -45.35
CA PRO A 42 -48.63 -41.32 -45.84
C PRO A 42 -49.74 -41.84 -46.78
N SER A 43 -50.78 -41.04 -47.03
CA SER A 43 -51.74 -41.28 -48.13
C SER A 43 -52.08 -40.00 -48.88
N LEU A 44 -51.69 -39.99 -50.16
CA LEU A 44 -52.11 -39.05 -51.21
C LEU A 44 -53.60 -39.20 -51.50
N GLN A 45 -54.37 -38.10 -51.45
CA GLN A 45 -55.63 -37.96 -52.19
C GLN A 45 -55.78 -36.54 -52.74
N THR A 46 -56.20 -36.48 -54.00
CA THR A 46 -56.31 -35.30 -54.85
C THR A 46 -57.78 -34.93 -55.14
N HIS A 47 -58.07 -33.62 -55.09
CA HIS A 47 -59.18 -32.85 -55.72
C HIS A 47 -60.61 -32.99 -55.13
N PRO A 48 -61.54 -32.01 -55.34
CA PRO A 48 -61.50 -30.81 -56.19
C PRO A 48 -61.93 -29.47 -55.50
N PHE A 49 -61.80 -28.38 -56.26
CA PHE A 49 -62.30 -27.04 -55.98
C PHE A 49 -63.81 -27.02 -55.66
N SER A 50 -64.20 -26.26 -54.62
CA SER A 50 -65.58 -25.80 -54.41
C SER A 50 -65.57 -24.32 -54.05
N THR A 51 -66.25 -23.53 -54.86
CA THR A 51 -66.48 -22.09 -54.70
C THR A 51 -67.57 -21.85 -53.67
N GLN A 52 -67.21 -21.36 -52.47
CA GLN A 52 -68.13 -20.66 -51.60
C GLN A 52 -67.49 -19.38 -51.06
N SER A 53 -68.15 -18.26 -51.35
CA SER A 53 -67.79 -16.91 -50.90
C SER A 53 -68.01 -16.78 -49.40
N SER A 54 -66.97 -17.01 -48.59
CA SER A 54 -66.94 -16.59 -47.19
C SER A 54 -66.07 -15.34 -47.05
N LYS A 55 -66.67 -14.24 -46.60
CA LYS A 55 -65.99 -12.98 -46.27
C LYS A 55 -64.76 -13.26 -45.39
N LEU A 56 -63.58 -12.84 -45.84
CA LEU A 56 -62.36 -12.86 -45.04
C LEU A 56 -62.55 -11.97 -43.80
N PRO A 57 -62.19 -12.43 -42.59
CA PRO A 57 -62.06 -11.55 -41.45
C PRO A 57 -60.96 -10.52 -41.72
N GLU A 58 -61.24 -9.28 -41.36
CA GLU A 58 -60.35 -8.14 -41.49
C GLU A 58 -59.02 -8.45 -40.77
N TYR A 59 -57.95 -8.61 -41.55
CA TYR A 59 -56.61 -8.81 -41.02
C TYR A 59 -56.12 -7.47 -40.49
N GLU A 60 -56.23 -7.25 -39.18
CA GLU A 60 -55.48 -6.18 -38.52
C GLU A 60 -54.00 -6.53 -38.56
N MET A 61 -53.23 -5.73 -39.30
CA MET A 61 -51.78 -5.80 -39.26
C MET A 61 -51.31 -5.55 -37.82
N PRO A 62 -50.51 -6.46 -37.21
CA PRO A 62 -49.85 -6.14 -35.96
C PRO A 62 -48.99 -4.90 -36.19
N SER A 63 -49.16 -3.90 -35.33
CA SER A 63 -48.44 -2.64 -35.38
C SER A 63 -46.94 -2.90 -35.22
N VAL A 64 -46.24 -2.98 -36.35
CA VAL A 64 -44.79 -2.97 -36.40
C VAL A 64 -44.36 -1.61 -35.85
N THR A 65 -43.85 -1.57 -34.63
CA THR A 65 -43.16 -0.41 -34.07
C THR A 65 -41.83 -0.24 -34.80
N TRP A 66 -41.91 0.24 -36.03
CA TRP A 66 -40.76 0.80 -36.72
C TRP A 66 -40.22 1.91 -35.81
N GLY A 67 -39.02 1.69 -35.26
CA GLY A 67 -38.27 2.77 -34.62
C GLY A 67 -38.21 3.93 -35.61
N VAL A 68 -38.90 5.03 -35.28
CA VAL A 68 -38.97 6.22 -36.13
C VAL A 68 -37.54 6.69 -36.36
N VAL A 69 -37.03 6.49 -37.58
CA VAL A 69 -35.75 7.06 -38.00
C VAL A 69 -35.99 8.55 -38.17
N GLN A 70 -35.86 9.30 -37.08
CA GLN A 70 -36.03 10.75 -37.08
C GLN A 70 -35.10 11.40 -38.09
N GLY A 71 -35.66 12.29 -38.92
CA GLY A 71 -34.90 13.08 -39.88
C GLY A 71 -33.92 14.03 -39.18
N ARG A 72 -32.89 14.51 -39.90
CA ARG A 72 -31.88 15.44 -39.33
C ARG A 72 -32.49 16.65 -38.62
N LYS A 73 -33.63 17.17 -39.11
CA LYS A 73 -34.35 18.31 -38.51
C LYS A 73 -35.00 17.98 -37.17
N GLU A 74 -35.64 16.81 -37.04
CA GLU A 74 -36.29 16.40 -35.79
C GLU A 74 -35.26 16.14 -34.67
N ARG A 75 -34.10 15.57 -35.03
CA ARG A 75 -32.99 15.38 -34.08
C ARG A 75 -32.44 16.70 -33.53
N LEU A 76 -32.35 17.73 -34.38
CA LEU A 76 -31.95 19.07 -33.97
C LEU A 76 -32.96 19.68 -32.99
N VAL A 77 -34.27 19.54 -33.26
CA VAL A 77 -35.33 20.03 -32.37
C VAL A 77 -35.30 19.32 -31.02
N SER A 78 -35.27 17.99 -31.00
CA SER A 78 -35.15 17.20 -29.75
C SER A 78 -33.92 17.61 -28.94
N ARG A 79 -32.81 17.90 -29.60
CA ARG A 79 -31.57 18.33 -28.95
C ARG A 79 -31.71 19.68 -28.25
N VAL A 80 -32.32 20.67 -28.91
CA VAL A 80 -32.56 22.00 -28.31
C VAL A 80 -33.43 21.87 -27.07
N ILE A 81 -34.52 21.11 -27.16
CA ILE A 81 -35.44 20.87 -26.03
C ILE A 81 -34.71 20.20 -24.85
N ILE A 82 -33.84 19.22 -25.13
CA ILE A 82 -33.03 18.56 -24.10
C ILE A 82 -32.00 19.51 -23.49
N SER A 83 -31.35 20.32 -24.31
CA SER A 83 -30.41 21.35 -23.85
C SER A 83 -31.11 22.36 -22.92
N ASP A 84 -32.30 22.82 -23.27
CA ASP A 84 -33.07 23.75 -22.43
C ASP A 84 -33.51 23.11 -21.12
N PHE A 85 -33.91 21.83 -21.15
CA PHE A 85 -34.16 21.06 -19.93
C PHE A 85 -32.91 20.97 -19.05
N LEU A 86 -31.75 20.60 -19.61
CA LEU A 86 -30.49 20.51 -18.87
C LEU A 86 -30.11 21.86 -18.25
N LYS A 87 -30.25 22.97 -19.00
CA LYS A 87 -30.02 24.32 -18.48
C LYS A 87 -30.99 24.67 -17.33
N SER A 88 -32.25 24.27 -17.42
CA SER A 88 -33.26 24.52 -16.37
C SER A 88 -32.92 23.88 -15.02
N ILE A 89 -32.17 22.77 -15.05
CA ILE A 89 -31.71 22.05 -13.85
C ILE A 89 -30.28 22.43 -13.44
N GLY A 90 -29.66 23.41 -14.13
CA GLY A 90 -28.32 23.89 -13.83
C GLY A 90 -27.17 23.11 -14.50
N VAL A 91 -27.46 22.22 -15.45
CA VAL A 91 -26.44 21.50 -16.22
C VAL A 91 -26.08 22.29 -17.48
N VAL A 92 -24.78 22.48 -17.73
CA VAL A 92 -24.24 23.17 -18.91
C VAL A 92 -24.01 22.16 -20.05
N PRO A 93 -24.77 22.22 -21.16
CA PRO A 93 -24.72 21.19 -22.20
C PRO A 93 -23.65 21.43 -23.28
N ASP A 94 -22.75 22.40 -23.10
CA ASP A 94 -21.84 22.88 -24.15
C ASP A 94 -20.84 21.80 -24.63
N GLU A 95 -20.50 20.83 -23.80
CA GLU A 95 -19.62 19.73 -24.18
C GLU A 95 -20.38 18.56 -24.86
N LEU A 96 -21.72 18.58 -24.82
CA LEU A 96 -22.57 17.53 -25.40
C LEU A 96 -22.83 17.71 -26.90
N HIS A 97 -22.28 18.76 -27.53
CA HIS A 97 -22.51 19.12 -28.93
C HIS A 97 -22.04 18.08 -29.96
N GLN A 98 -21.13 17.18 -29.58
CA GLN A 98 -20.62 16.15 -30.50
C GLN A 98 -21.17 14.75 -30.19
N VAL A 99 -21.99 14.60 -29.15
CA VAL A 99 -22.46 13.30 -28.68
C VAL A 99 -23.94 13.09 -29.00
N GLU A 100 -24.30 11.86 -29.33
CA GLU A 100 -25.69 11.47 -29.54
C GLU A 100 -26.45 11.49 -28.20
N LEU A 101 -27.39 12.42 -28.10
CA LEU A 101 -28.31 12.53 -26.96
C LEU A 101 -29.56 11.68 -27.21
N PRO A 102 -30.27 11.26 -26.14
CA PRO A 102 -31.56 10.59 -26.29
C PRO A 102 -32.56 11.46 -27.05
N THR A 103 -33.62 10.85 -27.61
CA THR A 103 -34.59 11.54 -28.46
C THR A 103 -35.66 12.29 -27.68
N THR A 104 -35.84 11.99 -26.39
CA THR A 104 -36.88 12.58 -25.53
C THR A 104 -36.33 13.11 -24.21
N VAL A 105 -36.98 14.16 -23.68
CA VAL A 105 -36.66 14.76 -22.37
C VAL A 105 -36.87 13.78 -21.24
N GLU A 106 -37.88 12.91 -21.31
CA GLU A 106 -38.16 11.89 -20.29
C GLU A 106 -36.98 10.93 -20.10
N VAL A 107 -36.37 10.49 -21.20
CA VAL A 107 -35.19 9.62 -21.12
C VAL A 107 -34.00 10.37 -20.54
N MET A 108 -33.82 11.65 -20.86
CA MET A 108 -32.77 12.46 -20.25
C MET A 108 -33.02 12.69 -18.75
N ARG A 109 -34.25 13.02 -18.37
CA ARG A 109 -34.66 13.16 -16.97
C ARG A 109 -34.38 11.88 -16.18
N GLY A 110 -34.71 10.72 -16.73
CA GLY A 110 -34.39 9.44 -16.11
C GLY A 110 -32.89 9.21 -15.91
N ARG A 111 -32.02 9.71 -16.82
CA ARG A 111 -30.55 9.63 -16.66
C ARG A 111 -30.06 10.51 -15.51
N VAL A 112 -30.56 11.76 -15.46
CA VAL A 112 -30.24 12.71 -14.39
C VAL A 112 -30.68 12.15 -13.03
N GLU A 113 -31.93 11.70 -12.92
CA GLU A 113 -32.48 11.12 -11.68
C GLU A 113 -31.71 9.88 -11.24
N PHE A 114 -31.30 9.03 -12.19
CA PHE A 114 -30.48 7.85 -11.89
C PHE A 114 -29.12 8.24 -11.30
N LEU A 115 -28.43 9.21 -11.91
CA LEU A 115 -27.15 9.71 -11.41
C LEU A 115 -27.30 10.39 -10.04
N GLN A 116 -28.37 11.17 -9.85
CA GLN A 116 -28.68 11.78 -8.55
C GLN A 116 -28.94 10.74 -7.46
N ARG A 117 -29.65 9.64 -7.77
CA ARG A 117 -29.83 8.50 -6.85
C ARG A 117 -28.53 7.79 -6.51
N LEU A 118 -27.55 7.81 -7.41
CA LEU A 118 -26.18 7.37 -7.12
C LEU A 118 -25.41 8.33 -6.21
N GLY A 119 -25.92 9.54 -5.96
CA GLY A 119 -25.25 10.59 -5.19
C GLY A 119 -24.36 11.52 -6.03
N ILE A 120 -24.53 11.55 -7.35
CA ILE A 120 -23.85 12.49 -8.25
C ILE A 120 -24.63 13.81 -8.27
N THR A 121 -23.96 14.91 -7.97
CA THR A 121 -24.58 16.25 -7.92
C THR A 121 -24.65 16.88 -9.32
N VAL A 122 -25.36 17.99 -9.45
CA VAL A 122 -25.36 18.79 -10.70
C VAL A 122 -23.96 19.33 -11.00
N ASP A 123 -23.21 19.73 -9.97
CA ASP A 123 -21.82 20.16 -10.12
C ASP A 123 -20.93 19.03 -10.65
N ASP A 124 -21.06 17.82 -10.11
CA ASP A 124 -20.35 16.63 -10.61
C ASP A 124 -20.70 16.35 -12.10
N MET A 125 -21.95 16.59 -12.51
CA MET A 125 -22.37 16.46 -13.91
C MET A 125 -21.78 17.56 -14.79
N ASN A 126 -21.60 18.78 -14.27
CA ASN A 126 -20.94 19.87 -14.98
C ASN A 126 -19.44 19.65 -15.10
N ASP A 127 -18.81 19.00 -14.13
CA ASP A 127 -17.39 18.62 -14.18
C ASP A 127 -17.12 17.52 -15.24
N TYR A 128 -18.12 16.70 -15.56
CA TYR A 128 -18.03 15.73 -16.65
C TYR A 128 -19.39 15.48 -17.35
N PRO A 129 -19.84 16.38 -18.24
CA PRO A 129 -21.16 16.30 -18.86
C PRO A 129 -21.38 15.04 -19.68
N LEU A 130 -20.31 14.46 -20.23
CA LEU A 130 -20.33 13.26 -21.06
C LEU A 130 -20.98 12.05 -20.38
N MET A 131 -21.01 11.98 -19.04
CA MET A 131 -21.72 10.90 -18.34
C MET A 131 -23.23 10.87 -18.67
N LEU A 132 -23.83 12.02 -19.01
CA LEU A 132 -25.23 12.12 -19.39
C LEU A 132 -25.50 11.51 -20.77
N ALA A 133 -24.47 11.32 -21.59
CA ALA A 133 -24.58 10.61 -22.86
C ALA A 133 -24.72 9.08 -22.68
N CYS A 134 -24.29 8.53 -21.53
CA CYS A 134 -24.38 7.11 -21.27
C CYS A 134 -25.83 6.62 -21.18
N SER A 135 -26.12 5.46 -21.77
CA SER A 135 -27.41 4.79 -21.59
C SER A 135 -27.48 4.11 -20.24
N ILE A 136 -28.59 4.30 -19.50
CA ILE A 136 -28.81 3.61 -18.21
C ILE A 136 -28.70 2.09 -18.39
N ARG A 137 -29.42 1.54 -19.39
CA ARG A 137 -29.50 0.08 -19.60
C ARG A 137 -28.27 -0.52 -20.26
N LYS A 138 -27.66 0.18 -21.23
CA LYS A 138 -26.54 -0.37 -22.01
C LYS A 138 -25.16 -0.10 -21.38
N ASN A 139 -25.04 0.96 -20.58
CA ASN A 139 -23.75 1.41 -20.07
C ASN A 139 -23.73 1.42 -18.53
N MET A 140 -24.56 2.26 -17.90
CA MET A 140 -24.47 2.52 -16.46
C MET A 140 -24.77 1.26 -15.62
N ILE A 141 -25.90 0.57 -15.85
CA ILE A 141 -26.27 -0.63 -15.09
C ILE A 141 -25.23 -1.75 -15.23
N PRO A 142 -24.78 -2.13 -16.44
CA PRO A 142 -23.74 -3.16 -16.58
C PRO A 142 -22.44 -2.81 -15.86
N VAL A 143 -21.95 -1.58 -15.99
CA VAL A 143 -20.72 -1.13 -15.33
C VAL A 143 -20.86 -1.18 -13.81
N LEU A 144 -21.93 -0.58 -13.28
CA LEU A 144 -22.16 -0.53 -11.84
C LEU A 144 -22.43 -1.91 -11.24
N GLY A 145 -23.16 -2.77 -11.93
CA GLY A 145 -23.40 -4.15 -11.52
C GLY A 145 -22.11 -4.98 -11.54
N TYR A 146 -21.19 -4.71 -12.47
CA TYR A 146 -19.87 -5.34 -12.46
C TYR A 146 -19.01 -4.84 -11.30
N LEU A 147 -18.99 -3.52 -11.04
CA LEU A 147 -18.29 -2.93 -9.88
C LEU A 147 -18.83 -3.48 -8.55
N GLU A 148 -20.14 -3.70 -8.44
CA GLU A 148 -20.73 -4.37 -7.29
C GLU A 148 -20.28 -5.84 -7.20
N LYS A 149 -20.29 -6.57 -8.32
CA LYS A 149 -19.86 -7.98 -8.38
C LYS A 149 -18.41 -8.19 -7.97
N ILE A 150 -17.50 -7.25 -8.28
CA ILE A 150 -16.10 -7.34 -7.85
C ILE A 150 -15.93 -7.04 -6.36
N GLY A 151 -16.92 -6.44 -5.70
CA GLY A 151 -16.94 -6.19 -4.25
C GLY A 151 -16.98 -4.71 -3.85
N ILE A 152 -17.24 -3.76 -4.76
CA ILE A 152 -17.46 -2.36 -4.37
C ILE A 152 -18.89 -2.21 -3.86
N HIS A 153 -19.04 -1.85 -2.59
CA HIS A 153 -20.36 -1.64 -1.99
C HIS A 153 -21.15 -0.54 -2.70
N ARG A 154 -22.48 -0.71 -2.79
CA ARG A 154 -23.41 0.25 -3.42
C ARG A 154 -23.25 1.68 -2.90
N SER A 155 -22.99 1.83 -1.60
CA SER A 155 -22.75 3.13 -0.96
C SER A 155 -21.53 3.87 -1.50
N HIS A 156 -20.56 3.16 -2.09
CA HIS A 156 -19.32 3.74 -2.62
C HIS A 156 -19.34 3.91 -4.14
N LEU A 157 -20.33 3.35 -4.86
CA LEU A 157 -20.42 3.46 -6.31
C LEU A 157 -20.54 4.90 -6.79
N GLY A 158 -21.33 5.73 -6.10
CA GLY A 158 -21.41 7.17 -6.40
C GLY A 158 -20.08 7.88 -6.27
N GLY A 159 -19.37 7.64 -5.16
CA GLY A 159 -18.03 8.21 -4.95
C GLY A 159 -17.00 7.70 -5.96
N PHE A 160 -17.13 6.46 -6.42
CA PHE A 160 -16.29 5.90 -7.49
C PHE A 160 -16.53 6.61 -8.81
N VAL A 161 -17.79 6.73 -9.24
CA VAL A 161 -18.18 7.43 -10.48
C VAL A 161 -17.77 8.90 -10.43
N ARG A 162 -17.93 9.58 -9.29
CA ARG A 162 -17.47 10.97 -9.14
C ARG A 162 -15.97 11.13 -9.40
N LYS A 163 -15.14 10.21 -8.87
CA LYS A 163 -13.68 10.26 -9.08
C LYS A 163 -13.27 9.89 -10.50
N TYR A 164 -14.01 8.99 -11.15
CA TYR A 164 -13.65 8.44 -12.46
C TYR A 164 -14.90 8.20 -13.32
N PRO A 165 -15.55 9.28 -13.79
CA PRO A 165 -16.86 9.19 -14.44
C PRO A 165 -16.82 8.53 -15.81
N GLN A 166 -15.66 8.59 -16.47
CA GLN A 166 -15.39 7.90 -17.72
C GLN A 166 -15.55 6.37 -17.63
N VAL A 167 -15.56 5.77 -16.44
CA VAL A 167 -15.89 4.35 -16.25
C VAL A 167 -17.26 3.98 -16.83
N LEU A 168 -18.21 4.92 -16.86
CA LEU A 168 -19.55 4.66 -17.38
C LEU A 168 -19.55 4.42 -18.89
N HIS A 169 -18.55 4.92 -19.61
CA HIS A 169 -18.41 4.68 -21.04
C HIS A 169 -17.74 3.32 -21.34
N ALA A 170 -17.13 2.69 -20.34
CA ALA A 170 -16.32 1.51 -20.53
C ALA A 170 -17.15 0.24 -20.77
N SER A 171 -16.62 -0.64 -21.61
CA SER A 171 -17.14 -1.99 -21.79
C SER A 171 -16.67 -2.91 -20.66
N VAL A 172 -17.62 -3.53 -19.96
CA VAL A 172 -17.31 -4.50 -18.89
C VAL A 172 -16.45 -5.65 -19.41
N VAL A 173 -16.76 -6.19 -20.59
CA VAL A 173 -16.11 -7.40 -21.12
C VAL A 173 -14.75 -7.07 -21.74
N VAL A 174 -14.64 -5.93 -22.44
CA VAL A 174 -13.45 -5.59 -23.22
C VAL A 174 -12.43 -4.80 -22.41
N GLU A 175 -12.87 -3.97 -21.46
CA GLU A 175 -12.00 -3.05 -20.74
C GLU A 175 -11.89 -3.39 -19.25
N LEU A 176 -13.02 -3.47 -18.54
CA LEU A 176 -12.98 -3.62 -17.08
C LEU A 176 -12.52 -5.02 -16.63
N ALA A 177 -13.11 -6.08 -17.18
CA ALA A 177 -12.82 -7.45 -16.77
C ALA A 177 -11.37 -7.88 -17.03
N PRO A 178 -10.74 -7.50 -18.16
CA PRO A 178 -9.33 -7.78 -18.36
C PRO A 178 -8.40 -7.09 -17.37
N VAL A 179 -8.68 -5.85 -16.96
CA VAL A 179 -7.88 -5.15 -15.92
C VAL A 179 -7.99 -5.88 -14.59
N VAL A 180 -9.21 -6.29 -14.19
CA VAL A 180 -9.41 -7.10 -12.97
C VAL A 180 -8.67 -8.44 -13.06
N LYS A 181 -8.68 -9.10 -14.23
CA LYS A 181 -7.94 -10.34 -14.47
C LYS A 181 -6.42 -10.12 -14.38
N LEU A 182 -5.91 -8.99 -14.89
CA LEU A 182 -4.51 -8.62 -14.78
C LEU A 182 -4.11 -8.43 -13.31
N LEU A 183 -4.89 -7.68 -12.52
CA LEU A 183 -4.64 -7.49 -11.08
C LEU A 183 -4.58 -8.84 -10.35
N ARG A 184 -5.48 -9.77 -10.68
CA ARG A 184 -5.42 -11.15 -10.17
C ARG A 184 -4.15 -11.90 -10.60
N GLY A 185 -3.68 -11.69 -11.83
CA GLY A 185 -2.45 -12.27 -12.36
C GLY A 185 -1.18 -11.68 -11.73
N LEU A 186 -1.25 -10.47 -11.19
CA LEU A 186 -0.20 -9.84 -10.40
C LEU A 186 -0.21 -10.25 -8.93
N ASP A 187 -0.98 -11.28 -8.56
CA ASP A 187 -1.13 -11.80 -7.20
C ASP A 187 -1.84 -10.83 -6.23
N VAL A 188 -2.71 -9.95 -6.74
CA VAL A 188 -3.61 -9.16 -5.89
C VAL A 188 -4.76 -10.03 -5.39
N GLU A 189 -4.99 -10.01 -4.08
CA GLU A 189 -6.04 -10.80 -3.45
C GLU A 189 -7.44 -10.35 -3.90
N ARG A 190 -8.38 -11.29 -4.02
CA ARG A 190 -9.73 -11.05 -4.58
C ARG A 190 -10.46 -9.96 -3.81
N HIS A 191 -10.30 -9.97 -2.49
CA HIS A 191 -10.94 -9.02 -1.58
C HIS A 191 -10.26 -7.65 -1.56
N ASP A 192 -9.00 -7.55 -2.02
CA ASP A 192 -8.25 -6.30 -2.09
C ASP A 192 -8.49 -5.52 -3.40
N ILE A 193 -8.99 -6.19 -4.45
CA ILE A 193 -9.26 -5.55 -5.75
C ILE A 193 -10.22 -4.34 -5.63
N PRO A 194 -11.36 -4.43 -4.92
CA PRO A 194 -12.21 -3.27 -4.67
C PRO A 194 -11.47 -2.12 -4.01
N TYR A 195 -10.57 -2.41 -3.05
CA TYR A 195 -9.79 -1.41 -2.35
C TYR A 195 -8.79 -0.72 -3.30
N VAL A 196 -8.07 -1.48 -4.10
CA VAL A 196 -7.14 -0.99 -5.12
C VAL A 196 -7.86 -0.07 -6.12
N LEU A 197 -8.98 -0.52 -6.68
CA LEU A 197 -9.72 0.23 -7.68
C LEU A 197 -10.39 1.48 -7.10
N GLN A 198 -10.88 1.45 -5.85
CA GLN A 198 -11.41 2.67 -5.21
C GLN A 198 -10.33 3.71 -4.91
N ARG A 199 -9.07 3.26 -4.76
CA ARG A 199 -7.92 4.13 -4.50
C ARG A 199 -7.32 4.69 -5.79
N TYR A 200 -7.32 3.92 -6.87
CA TYR A 200 -6.83 4.35 -8.18
C TYR A 200 -7.74 3.85 -9.32
N PRO A 201 -8.95 4.44 -9.48
CA PRO A 201 -9.92 4.02 -10.49
C PRO A 201 -9.41 4.10 -11.93
N GLU A 202 -8.49 5.03 -12.20
CA GLU A 202 -7.88 5.28 -13.51
C GLU A 202 -7.16 4.05 -14.06
N LEU A 203 -6.82 3.07 -13.21
CA LEU A 203 -6.31 1.76 -13.64
C LEU A 203 -7.21 1.10 -14.68
N LEU A 204 -8.53 1.29 -14.58
CA LEU A 204 -9.51 0.70 -15.51
C LEU A 204 -9.41 1.29 -16.92
N GLY A 205 -8.79 2.45 -17.08
CA GLY A 205 -8.57 3.09 -18.38
C GLY A 205 -7.21 2.77 -19.01
N PHE A 206 -6.32 2.04 -18.32
CA PHE A 206 -5.02 1.71 -18.89
C PHE A 206 -5.10 0.51 -19.84
N LYS A 207 -4.31 0.61 -20.91
CA LYS A 207 -4.07 -0.53 -21.79
C LYS A 207 -3.30 -1.60 -21.04
N LEU A 208 -3.73 -2.86 -21.17
CA LEU A 208 -3.11 -4.02 -20.53
C LEU A 208 -1.66 -4.18 -20.98
N GLU A 209 -1.44 -4.11 -22.29
CA GLU A 209 -0.13 -4.06 -22.92
C GLU A 209 0.31 -2.59 -23.02
N GLY A 210 1.21 -2.19 -22.13
CA GLY A 210 1.63 -0.79 -22.03
C GLY A 210 2.28 -0.46 -20.70
N THR A 211 1.88 0.64 -20.08
CA THR A 211 2.53 1.18 -18.89
C THR A 211 2.58 0.16 -17.76
N MET A 212 1.47 -0.54 -17.46
CA MET A 212 1.39 -1.49 -16.36
C MET A 212 2.39 -2.64 -16.50
N SER A 213 2.45 -3.27 -17.68
CA SER A 213 3.39 -4.38 -17.94
C SER A 213 4.85 -3.91 -17.91
N THR A 214 5.13 -2.71 -18.43
CA THR A 214 6.50 -2.15 -18.37
C THR A 214 6.94 -1.84 -16.95
N SER A 215 6.06 -1.28 -16.11
CA SER A 215 6.35 -0.98 -14.71
C SER A 215 6.62 -2.24 -13.90
N VAL A 216 5.78 -3.26 -14.06
CA VAL A 216 5.99 -4.56 -13.39
C VAL A 216 7.27 -5.23 -13.89
N GLY A 217 7.49 -5.30 -15.21
CA GLY A 217 8.69 -5.89 -15.80
C GLY A 217 9.97 -5.21 -15.34
N TYR A 218 9.96 -3.88 -15.23
CA TYR A 218 11.11 -3.14 -14.70
C TYR A 218 11.38 -3.46 -13.23
N LEU A 219 10.36 -3.48 -12.36
CA LEU A 219 10.54 -3.81 -10.95
C LEU A 219 11.09 -5.23 -10.76
N VAL A 220 10.58 -6.19 -11.53
CA VAL A 220 11.11 -7.57 -11.54
C VAL A 220 12.57 -7.59 -12.02
N SER A 221 12.92 -6.80 -13.04
CA SER A 221 14.33 -6.68 -13.50
C SER A 221 15.27 -6.08 -12.44
N ILE A 222 14.72 -5.31 -11.49
CA ILE A 222 15.49 -4.76 -10.36
C ILE A 222 15.69 -5.81 -9.26
N GLY A 223 14.94 -6.92 -9.29
CA GLY A 223 15.02 -8.01 -8.33
C GLY A 223 13.86 -8.06 -7.33
N VAL A 224 12.77 -7.32 -7.59
CA VAL A 224 11.51 -7.49 -6.84
C VAL A 224 10.91 -8.84 -7.20
N PHE A 225 10.56 -9.66 -6.20
CA PHE A 225 9.94 -10.95 -6.47
C PHE A 225 8.53 -10.78 -7.08
N PRO A 226 8.16 -11.55 -8.12
CA PRO A 226 6.83 -11.45 -8.73
C PRO A 226 5.66 -11.59 -7.76
N ARG A 227 5.79 -12.45 -6.74
CA ARG A 227 4.80 -12.64 -5.66
C ARG A 227 4.60 -11.42 -4.77
N ASP A 228 5.60 -10.55 -4.66
CA ASP A 228 5.53 -9.35 -3.83
C ASP A 228 4.91 -8.16 -4.60
N ILE A 229 4.74 -8.27 -5.92
CA ILE A 229 4.07 -7.25 -6.74
C ILE A 229 2.62 -7.04 -6.31
N GLY A 230 1.86 -8.11 -6.04
CA GLY A 230 0.47 -8.03 -5.59
C GLY A 230 0.32 -7.18 -4.32
N PRO A 231 1.04 -7.52 -3.22
CA PRO A 231 1.11 -6.70 -2.01
C PRO A 231 1.56 -5.26 -2.27
N MET A 232 2.52 -5.03 -3.17
CA MET A 232 2.94 -3.68 -3.55
C MET A 232 1.80 -2.89 -4.22
N VAL A 233 1.03 -3.53 -5.12
CA VAL A 233 -0.14 -2.90 -5.77
C VAL A 233 -1.21 -2.55 -4.74
N THR A 234 -1.48 -3.44 -3.76
CA THR A 234 -2.42 -3.14 -2.67
C THR A 234 -1.97 -1.94 -1.85
N GLN A 235 -0.66 -1.81 -1.57
CA GLN A 235 -0.12 -0.68 -0.79
C GLN A 235 -0.09 0.64 -1.58
N PHE A 236 0.33 0.59 -2.85
CA PHE A 236 0.56 1.77 -3.69
C PHE A 236 0.26 1.46 -5.17
N PRO A 237 -1.00 1.45 -5.60
CA PRO A 237 -1.36 1.02 -6.96
C PRO A 237 -0.89 1.96 -8.07
N PHE A 238 -0.53 3.20 -7.72
CA PHE A 238 -0.17 4.25 -8.67
C PHE A 238 1.05 3.91 -9.52
N PHE A 239 1.98 3.07 -9.04
CA PHE A 239 3.18 2.72 -9.81
C PHE A 239 2.86 1.98 -11.12
N LEU A 240 1.71 1.33 -11.22
CA LEU A 240 1.24 0.69 -12.46
C LEU A 240 0.95 1.71 -13.56
N GLY A 241 0.56 2.93 -13.20
CA GLY A 241 0.32 4.05 -14.13
C GLY A 241 1.54 4.95 -14.37
N MET A 242 2.64 4.73 -13.65
CA MET A 242 3.84 5.56 -13.74
C MET A 242 4.70 5.18 -14.94
N ARG A 243 5.30 6.17 -15.60
CA ARG A 243 6.24 5.93 -16.71
C ARG A 243 7.59 5.49 -16.16
N VAL A 244 8.05 4.31 -16.60
CA VAL A 244 9.34 3.75 -16.16
C VAL A 244 10.50 4.68 -16.50
N GLY A 245 10.64 5.09 -17.77
CA GLY A 245 11.82 5.83 -18.24
C GLY A 245 11.99 7.22 -17.61
N THR A 246 10.89 7.90 -17.26
CA THR A 246 10.92 9.29 -16.78
C THR A 246 10.80 9.41 -15.27
N THR A 247 10.20 8.41 -14.60
CA THR A 247 9.84 8.55 -13.18
C THR A 247 10.47 7.44 -12.34
N ILE A 248 10.19 6.17 -12.64
CA ILE A 248 10.67 5.06 -11.81
C ILE A 248 12.18 4.89 -11.99
N LYS A 249 12.67 4.78 -13.23
CA LYS A 249 14.08 4.49 -13.52
C LYS A 249 15.04 5.57 -12.96
N PRO A 250 14.81 6.87 -13.17
CA PRO A 250 15.69 7.90 -12.61
C PRO A 250 15.78 7.85 -11.09
N LEU A 251 14.68 7.57 -10.40
CA LEU A 251 14.67 7.42 -8.94
C LEU A 251 15.53 6.23 -8.50
N ILE A 252 15.34 5.08 -9.14
CA ILE A 252 16.11 3.87 -8.85
C ILE A 252 17.60 4.06 -9.14
N ASP A 253 17.95 4.61 -10.30
CA ASP A 253 19.34 4.87 -10.68
C ASP A 253 20.02 5.84 -9.70
N TYR A 254 19.30 6.87 -9.23
CA TYR A 254 19.82 7.76 -8.20
C TYR A 254 20.08 7.03 -6.88
N LEU A 255 19.15 6.20 -6.39
CA LEU A 255 19.34 5.44 -5.15
C LEU A 255 20.51 4.44 -5.26
N LEU A 256 20.69 3.81 -6.42
CA LEU A 256 21.85 2.97 -6.69
C LEU A 256 23.15 3.81 -6.68
N SER A 257 23.13 5.02 -7.25
CA SER A 257 24.29 5.93 -7.26
C SER A 257 24.75 6.39 -5.86
N LEU A 258 23.87 6.30 -4.85
CA LEU A 258 24.21 6.58 -3.45
C LEU A 258 24.99 5.43 -2.80
N GLY A 259 25.07 4.26 -3.45
CA GLY A 259 25.72 3.05 -2.94
C GLY A 259 24.75 2.02 -2.37
N LEU A 260 23.44 2.18 -2.60
CA LEU A 260 22.44 1.23 -2.12
C LEU A 260 22.49 -0.07 -2.96
N PRO A 261 22.73 -1.24 -2.35
CA PRO A 261 22.77 -2.48 -3.12
C PRO A 261 21.41 -2.79 -3.75
N LYS A 262 21.43 -3.22 -5.02
CA LYS A 262 20.23 -3.51 -5.82
C LYS A 262 19.24 -4.45 -5.11
N ILE A 263 19.75 -5.49 -4.45
CA ILE A 263 18.94 -6.47 -3.68
C ILE A 263 18.26 -5.82 -2.47
N ILE A 264 18.96 -4.92 -1.77
CA ILE A 264 18.40 -4.21 -0.62
C ILE A 264 17.32 -3.22 -1.08
N LEU A 265 17.56 -2.53 -2.20
CA LEU A 265 16.58 -1.65 -2.81
C LEU A 265 15.31 -2.41 -3.22
N ALA A 266 15.44 -3.58 -3.85
CA ALA A 266 14.28 -4.42 -4.18
C ALA A 266 13.47 -4.80 -2.94
N LYS A 267 14.12 -5.35 -1.90
CA LYS A 267 13.47 -5.69 -0.62
C LYS A 267 12.82 -4.48 0.07
N MET A 268 13.44 -3.31 -0.06
CA MET A 268 12.90 -2.05 0.46
C MET A 268 11.58 -1.68 -0.24
N LEU A 269 11.52 -1.81 -1.57
CA LEU A 269 10.33 -1.53 -2.37
C LEU A 269 9.20 -2.54 -2.11
N GLU A 270 9.53 -3.82 -1.95
CA GLU A 270 8.57 -4.88 -1.60
C GLU A 270 7.78 -4.54 -0.33
N LYS A 271 8.43 -3.91 0.67
CA LYS A 271 7.77 -3.52 1.93
C LYS A 271 7.17 -2.11 1.89
N ARG A 272 7.67 -1.25 1.00
CA ARG A 272 7.38 0.20 0.99
C ARG A 272 7.29 0.73 -0.44
N ALA A 273 6.30 0.26 -1.19
CA ALA A 273 6.06 0.65 -2.58
C ALA A 273 5.79 2.15 -2.75
N TYR A 274 5.30 2.84 -1.71
CA TYR A 274 5.05 4.29 -1.73
C TYR A 274 6.31 5.13 -1.98
N ILE A 275 7.52 4.59 -1.78
CA ILE A 275 8.78 5.29 -2.07
C ILE A 275 8.85 5.67 -3.55
N LEU A 276 8.27 4.86 -4.43
CA LEU A 276 8.18 5.15 -5.86
C LEU A 276 7.43 6.45 -6.14
N GLY A 277 6.50 6.84 -5.27
CA GLY A 277 5.72 8.07 -5.40
C GLY A 277 6.45 9.35 -4.99
N TYR A 278 7.69 9.26 -4.49
CA TYR A 278 8.47 10.45 -4.15
C TYR A 278 9.04 11.13 -5.41
N ASP A 279 8.97 12.45 -5.42
CA ASP A 279 9.55 13.23 -6.51
C ASP A 279 11.07 13.31 -6.35
N LEU A 280 11.79 12.91 -7.39
CA LEU A 280 13.25 12.83 -7.35
C LEU A 280 13.91 14.22 -7.14
N GLN A 281 13.43 15.26 -7.81
CA GLN A 281 14.08 16.57 -7.80
C GLN A 281 13.61 17.44 -6.64
N GLU A 282 12.31 17.41 -6.35
CA GLU A 282 11.68 18.28 -5.35
C GLU A 282 11.77 17.70 -3.93
N THR A 283 11.89 16.38 -3.78
CA THR A 283 11.87 15.74 -2.45
C THR A 283 13.11 14.91 -2.13
N VAL A 284 13.47 13.95 -2.98
CA VAL A 284 14.51 12.97 -2.65
C VAL A 284 15.89 13.61 -2.62
N LYS A 285 16.30 14.32 -3.68
CA LYS A 285 17.62 14.99 -3.74
C LYS A 285 17.80 16.05 -2.63
N PRO A 286 16.87 17.00 -2.43
CA PRO A 286 17.00 17.99 -1.34
C PRO A 286 17.10 17.34 0.04
N ASN A 287 16.44 16.21 0.26
CA ASN A 287 16.53 15.48 1.52
C ASN A 287 17.88 14.78 1.69
N VAL A 288 18.45 14.21 0.63
CA VAL A 288 19.82 13.67 0.67
C VAL A 288 20.85 14.77 0.89
N ASP A 289 20.73 15.90 0.20
CA ASP A 289 21.61 17.07 0.38
C ASP A 289 21.48 17.64 1.80
N ALA A 290 20.26 17.63 2.37
CA ALA A 290 20.06 18.00 3.76
C ALA A 290 20.84 17.06 4.68
N LEU A 291 20.75 15.73 4.53
CA LEU A 291 21.53 14.80 5.36
C LEU A 291 23.04 15.12 5.33
N LEU A 292 23.59 15.31 4.12
CA LEU A 292 25.00 15.65 3.92
C LEU A 292 25.37 16.99 4.60
N SER A 293 24.52 18.02 4.45
CA SER A 293 24.75 19.33 5.06
C SER A 293 24.72 19.33 6.59
N PHE A 294 24.08 18.33 7.20
CA PHE A 294 24.02 18.14 8.66
C PHE A 294 25.12 17.21 9.19
N GLY A 295 26.11 16.85 8.36
CA GLY A 295 27.30 16.09 8.77
C GLY A 295 27.18 14.58 8.60
N VAL A 296 26.10 14.07 8.00
CA VAL A 296 25.98 12.64 7.70
C VAL A 296 26.99 12.25 6.64
N ARG A 297 27.76 11.20 6.90
CA ARG A 297 28.76 10.67 5.98
C ARG A 297 28.09 10.00 4.78
N ARG A 298 28.70 10.18 3.60
CA ARG A 298 28.15 9.63 2.35
C ARG A 298 28.07 8.11 2.38
N GLU A 299 29.00 7.46 3.07
CA GLU A 299 29.10 6.02 3.24
C GLU A 299 27.98 5.47 4.13
N ALA A 300 27.42 6.30 5.02
CA ALA A 300 26.31 5.92 5.89
C ALA A 300 24.94 6.08 5.22
N LEU A 301 24.82 6.89 4.15
CA LEU A 301 23.54 7.13 3.48
C LEU A 301 22.82 5.84 3.05
N PRO A 302 23.49 4.85 2.41
CA PRO A 302 22.82 3.60 2.02
C PRO A 302 22.19 2.87 3.19
N SER A 303 22.92 2.70 4.30
CA SER A 303 22.43 1.97 5.46
C SER A 303 21.30 2.74 6.15
N MET A 304 21.40 4.07 6.23
CA MET A 304 20.35 4.91 6.80
C MET A 304 19.05 4.84 5.99
N ILE A 305 19.16 4.96 4.66
CA ILE A 305 18.00 4.90 3.76
C ILE A 305 17.36 3.51 3.84
N ALA A 306 18.14 2.43 3.82
CA ALA A 306 17.62 1.07 3.93
C ALA A 306 16.88 0.84 5.26
N GLN A 307 17.42 1.36 6.38
CA GLN A 307 16.83 1.23 7.71
C GLN A 307 15.56 2.06 7.88
N TYR A 308 15.55 3.28 7.34
CA TYR A 308 14.41 4.20 7.46
C TYR A 308 14.09 4.94 6.15
N PRO A 309 13.51 4.23 5.17
CA PRO A 309 13.20 4.81 3.85
C PRO A 309 12.29 6.05 3.84
N PRO A 310 11.35 6.25 4.81
CA PRO A 310 10.53 7.46 4.87
C PRO A 310 11.35 8.75 4.95
N ILE A 311 12.61 8.68 5.38
CA ILE A 311 13.51 9.84 5.46
C ILE A 311 13.61 10.61 4.14
N LEU A 312 13.44 9.92 3.01
CA LEU A 312 13.50 10.50 1.67
C LEU A 312 12.30 11.41 1.33
N GLY A 313 11.17 11.27 2.03
CA GLY A 313 9.93 12.01 1.76
C GLY A 313 9.48 12.94 2.89
N LEU A 314 10.26 13.05 3.98
CA LEU A 314 9.93 13.94 5.09
C LEU A 314 10.31 15.40 4.74
N PRO A 315 9.70 16.41 5.40
CA PRO A 315 10.22 17.78 5.38
C PRO A 315 11.51 17.85 6.22
N LEU A 316 12.57 17.25 5.69
CA LEU A 316 13.71 16.78 6.47
C LEU A 316 14.55 17.94 7.02
N LYS A 317 14.83 18.95 6.20
CA LYS A 317 15.64 20.11 6.59
C LYS A 317 15.11 20.80 7.86
N ALA A 318 13.81 21.11 7.91
CA ALA A 318 13.20 21.76 9.07
C ALA A 318 13.22 20.86 10.32
N LYS A 319 13.00 19.55 10.14
CA LYS A 319 13.05 18.59 11.25
C LYS A 319 14.48 18.43 11.79
N LEU A 320 15.48 18.31 10.92
CA LEU A 320 16.88 18.22 11.30
C LEU A 320 17.35 19.46 12.06
N SER A 321 17.07 20.67 11.56
CA SER A 321 17.39 21.91 12.27
C SER A 321 16.82 21.93 13.68
N THR A 322 15.54 21.59 13.80
CA THR A 322 14.84 21.59 15.10
C THR A 322 15.43 20.57 16.07
N GLN A 323 15.69 19.35 15.58
CA GLN A 323 16.25 18.27 16.40
C GLN A 323 17.69 18.55 16.79
N GLN A 324 18.54 19.00 15.87
CA GLN A 324 19.93 19.33 16.17
C GLN A 324 20.03 20.45 17.22
N TYR A 325 19.23 21.51 17.08
CA TYR A 325 19.16 22.57 18.09
C TYR A 325 18.74 22.04 19.47
N PHE A 326 17.73 21.17 19.51
CA PHE A 326 17.28 20.53 20.75
C PHE A 326 18.37 19.66 21.39
N PHE A 327 19.07 18.83 20.60
CA PHE A 327 20.17 17.99 21.05
C PHE A 327 21.33 18.82 21.61
N ASN A 328 21.68 19.91 20.94
CA ASN A 328 22.72 20.82 21.40
C ASN A 328 22.33 21.50 22.72
N LEU A 329 21.14 22.09 22.79
CA LEU A 329 20.72 22.87 23.95
C LEU A 329 20.46 22.01 25.19
N LYS A 330 19.72 20.90 25.02
CA LYS A 330 19.19 20.09 26.13
C LYS A 330 20.03 18.86 26.44
N LEU A 331 20.67 18.25 25.44
CA LEU A 331 21.46 17.04 25.62
C LEU A 331 22.98 17.32 25.62
N LYS A 332 23.40 18.56 25.33
CA LYS A 332 24.83 18.93 25.21
C LYS A 332 25.58 18.10 24.17
N ILE A 333 24.86 17.64 23.14
CA ILE A 333 25.42 16.91 22.01
C ILE A 333 25.72 17.91 20.90
N ASP A 334 26.95 17.94 20.45
CA ASP A 334 27.41 18.82 19.37
C ASP A 334 26.87 18.36 18.00
N PRO A 335 26.97 19.21 16.96
CA PRO A 335 26.50 18.87 15.62
C PRO A 335 27.04 17.53 15.08
N GLU A 336 28.31 17.22 15.37
CA GLU A 336 28.97 16.00 14.93
C GLU A 336 28.42 14.76 15.69
N GLY A 337 28.30 14.83 17.01
CA GLY A 337 27.65 13.77 17.79
C GLY A 337 26.19 13.54 17.39
N PHE A 338 25.47 14.60 16.98
CA PHE A 338 24.12 14.48 16.44
C PHE A 338 24.12 13.73 15.10
N ALA A 339 25.03 14.05 14.18
CA ALA A 339 25.16 13.36 12.90
C ALA A 339 25.46 11.85 13.11
N GLN A 340 26.40 11.52 14.00
CA GLN A 340 26.71 10.13 14.34
C GLN A 340 25.53 9.38 14.97
N SER A 341 24.74 10.07 15.81
CA SER A 341 23.50 9.52 16.36
C SER A 341 22.47 9.25 15.26
N LEU A 342 22.36 10.18 14.32
CA LEU A 342 21.44 10.08 13.19
C LEU A 342 21.80 8.93 12.24
N GLU A 343 23.09 8.69 12.00
CA GLU A 343 23.57 7.56 11.20
C GLU A 343 23.17 6.20 11.78
N LYS A 344 23.22 6.08 13.12
CA LYS A 344 22.87 4.84 13.84
C LYS A 344 21.37 4.66 14.07
N MET A 345 20.61 5.76 14.13
CA MET A 345 19.16 5.73 14.30
C MET A 345 18.50 6.89 13.55
N PRO A 346 18.21 6.72 12.24
CA PRO A 346 17.57 7.75 11.43
C PRO A 346 16.21 8.23 11.95
N GLN A 347 15.54 7.40 12.76
CA GLN A 347 14.25 7.69 13.40
C GLN A 347 14.31 8.88 14.37
N ILE A 348 15.49 9.28 14.85
CA ILE A 348 15.68 10.45 15.74
C ILE A 348 15.01 11.70 15.18
N VAL A 349 15.02 11.88 13.85
CA VAL A 349 14.38 13.01 13.15
C VAL A 349 12.89 13.16 13.52
N GLY A 350 12.22 12.04 13.78
CA GLY A 350 10.79 11.97 14.09
C GLY A 350 10.46 11.86 15.58
N LEU A 351 11.45 11.73 16.47
CA LEU A 351 11.19 11.49 17.89
C LEU A 351 10.68 12.75 18.60
N CYS A 352 9.64 12.57 19.41
CA CYS A 352 9.08 13.63 20.24
C CYS A 352 10.04 13.99 21.38
N GLN A 353 10.23 15.29 21.64
CA GLN A 353 11.10 15.78 22.73
C GLN A 353 10.73 15.16 24.10
N LYS A 354 9.43 15.00 24.39
CA LYS A 354 8.95 14.36 25.64
C LYS A 354 9.38 12.91 25.78
N VAL A 355 9.53 12.19 24.67
CA VAL A 355 10.01 10.79 24.67
C VAL A 355 11.50 10.77 24.97
N ILE A 356 12.26 11.68 24.35
CA ILE A 356 13.72 11.78 24.53
C ILE A 356 14.10 12.21 25.96
N LEU A 357 13.41 13.20 26.54
CA LEU A 357 13.77 13.75 27.85
C LEU A 357 13.60 12.74 28.99
N LYS A 358 12.62 11.82 28.90
CA LYS A 358 12.32 10.87 29.96
C LYS A 358 13.50 9.93 30.30
N PRO A 359 14.11 9.19 29.35
CA PRO A 359 15.33 8.42 29.59
C PRO A 359 16.50 9.28 30.07
N MET A 360 16.63 10.51 29.56
CA MET A 360 17.71 11.42 29.93
C MET A 360 17.62 11.87 31.38
N GLU A 361 16.45 12.35 31.80
CA GLU A 361 16.19 12.73 33.19
C GLU A 361 16.37 11.53 34.13
N PHE A 362 15.95 10.34 33.71
CA PHE A 362 16.19 9.12 34.47
C PHE A 362 17.68 8.86 34.71
N LEU A 363 18.53 8.91 33.67
CA LEU A 363 19.97 8.66 33.82
C LEU A 363 20.65 9.74 34.68
N LYS A 364 20.29 11.01 34.46
CA LYS A 364 20.79 12.14 35.27
C LYS A 364 20.39 11.99 36.74
N ALA A 365 19.16 11.57 37.03
CA ALA A 365 18.69 11.31 38.38
C ALA A 365 19.42 10.14 39.08
N ARG A 366 20.21 9.34 38.35
CA ARG A 366 21.11 8.31 38.92
C ARG A 366 22.52 8.82 39.20
N GLY A 367 22.75 10.13 39.09
CA GLY A 367 24.05 10.76 39.32
C GLY A 367 25.03 10.55 38.17
N ILE A 368 24.55 10.17 36.97
CA ILE A 368 25.39 10.06 35.78
C ILE A 368 25.60 11.48 35.23
N PRO A 369 26.86 11.94 35.07
CA PRO A 369 27.16 13.26 34.53
C PRO A 369 26.59 13.49 33.13
N ASP A 370 26.21 14.74 32.83
CA ASP A 370 25.60 15.12 31.56
C ASP A 370 26.48 14.78 30.34
N ASP A 371 27.81 14.95 30.46
CA ASP A 371 28.77 14.64 29.40
C ASP A 371 28.84 13.12 29.14
N VAL A 372 28.74 12.31 30.19
CA VAL A 372 28.72 10.84 30.08
C VAL A 372 27.43 10.40 29.40
N VAL A 373 26.28 10.96 29.81
CA VAL A 373 24.99 10.66 29.18
C VAL A 373 25.00 11.04 27.69
N ALA A 374 25.55 12.20 27.33
CA ALA A 374 25.70 12.62 25.94
C ALA A 374 26.52 11.59 25.13
N ARG A 375 27.67 11.15 25.64
CA ARG A 375 28.48 10.09 25.00
C ARG A 375 27.73 8.77 24.86
N MET A 376 26.97 8.37 25.87
CA MET A 376 26.14 7.16 25.82
C MET A 376 25.09 7.24 24.70
N VAL A 377 24.45 8.40 24.53
CA VAL A 377 23.46 8.62 23.47
C VAL A 377 24.09 8.61 22.08
N VAL A 378 25.25 9.26 21.91
CA VAL A 378 25.97 9.23 20.62
C VAL A 378 26.41 7.81 20.27
N LYS A 379 26.81 7.02 21.28
CA LYS A 379 27.18 5.61 21.09
C LYS A 379 25.96 4.75 20.72
N CYS A 380 24.89 4.84 21.50
CA CYS A 380 23.64 4.08 21.34
C CYS A 380 22.41 5.01 21.42
N PRO A 381 21.98 5.60 20.30
CA PRO A 381 20.85 6.52 20.31
C PRO A 381 19.51 5.84 20.59
N GLN A 382 19.42 4.51 20.44
CA GLN A 382 18.25 3.70 20.78
C GLN A 382 17.87 3.84 22.27
N LEU A 383 18.83 4.20 23.12
CA LEU A 383 18.62 4.56 24.53
C LEU A 383 17.52 5.61 24.72
N LEU A 384 17.36 6.54 23.77
CA LEU A 384 16.35 7.60 23.82
C LEU A 384 14.92 7.10 23.59
N ALA A 385 14.77 5.91 23.01
CA ALA A 385 13.48 5.28 22.74
C ALA A 385 13.10 4.22 23.82
N CYS A 386 14.00 3.94 24.77
CA CYS A 386 13.75 2.98 25.83
C CYS A 386 12.66 3.44 26.79
N ARG A 387 11.83 2.49 27.26
CA ARG A 387 10.86 2.76 28.32
C ARG A 387 11.58 2.88 29.66
N VAL A 388 11.37 4.00 30.35
CA VAL A 388 12.03 4.30 31.64
C VAL A 388 11.80 3.22 32.68
N GLU A 389 10.63 2.59 32.72
CA GLU A 389 10.32 1.48 33.64
C GLU A 389 11.25 0.28 33.43
N LEU A 390 11.50 -0.10 32.17
CA LEU A 390 12.40 -1.19 31.83
C LEU A 390 13.86 -0.83 32.11
N MET A 391 14.25 0.40 31.81
CA MET A 391 15.57 0.93 32.16
C MET A 391 15.80 0.91 33.67
N LYS A 392 14.79 1.32 34.45
CA LYS A 392 14.81 1.33 35.91
C LYS A 392 15.08 -0.06 36.47
N ASN A 393 14.33 -1.07 36.02
CA ASN A 393 14.52 -2.45 36.46
C ASN A 393 15.92 -2.96 36.10
N SER A 394 16.36 -2.72 34.87
CA SER A 394 17.68 -3.16 34.40
C SER A 394 18.82 -2.47 35.14
N PHE A 395 18.67 -1.19 35.48
CA PHE A 395 19.63 -0.44 36.28
C PHE A 395 19.77 -0.99 37.70
N TYR A 396 18.64 -1.29 38.37
CA TYR A 396 18.71 -1.84 39.73
C TYR A 396 19.28 -3.24 39.75
N PHE A 397 18.97 -4.07 38.74
CA PHE A 397 19.62 -5.36 38.59
C PHE A 397 21.14 -5.22 38.41
N PHE A 398 21.58 -4.28 37.57
CA PHE A 398 23.01 -3.99 37.36
C PHE A 398 23.72 -3.61 38.67
N LYS A 399 23.11 -2.71 39.45
CA LYS A 399 23.71 -2.21 40.69
C LYS A 399 23.65 -3.21 41.84
N SER A 400 22.52 -3.90 42.01
CA SER A 400 22.26 -4.74 43.19
C SER A 400 22.74 -6.18 43.01
N GLU A 401 22.51 -6.77 41.84
CA GLU A 401 22.78 -8.19 41.58
C GLU A 401 24.11 -8.39 40.84
N LEU A 402 24.35 -7.66 39.74
CA LEU A 402 25.63 -7.78 39.02
C LEU A 402 26.80 -7.18 39.80
N LYS A 403 26.55 -6.13 40.59
CA LYS A 403 27.55 -5.42 41.41
C LYS A 403 28.79 -4.99 40.61
N ARG A 404 28.58 -4.60 39.36
CA ARG A 404 29.63 -4.16 38.43
C ARG A 404 29.88 -2.65 38.53
N PRO A 405 31.08 -2.18 38.17
CA PRO A 405 31.38 -0.76 38.14
C PRO A 405 30.48 -0.04 37.11
N MET A 406 30.05 1.18 37.45
CA MET A 406 29.25 2.02 36.56
C MET A 406 29.94 2.34 35.23
N GLN A 407 31.27 2.31 35.21
CA GLN A 407 32.08 2.54 34.02
C GLN A 407 31.76 1.54 32.89
N GLU A 408 31.51 0.27 33.20
CA GLU A 408 31.11 -0.73 32.20
C GLU A 408 29.78 -0.36 31.52
N LEU A 409 28.87 0.29 32.25
CA LEU A 409 27.59 0.73 31.71
C LEU A 409 27.75 1.94 30.78
N PHE A 410 28.73 2.81 31.03
CA PHE A 410 29.05 3.95 30.17
C PHE A 410 29.72 3.49 28.88
N GLU A 411 30.55 2.46 28.97
CA GLU A 411 31.21 1.83 27.83
C GLU A 411 30.25 0.97 27.00
N PHE A 412 29.19 0.43 27.59
CA PHE A 412 28.20 -0.40 26.89
C PHE A 412 26.76 0.03 27.20
N PRO A 413 26.32 1.23 26.74
CA PRO A 413 24.96 1.73 26.94
C PRO A 413 23.88 0.83 26.32
N GLU A 414 24.24 0.01 25.33
CA GLU A 414 23.38 -0.99 24.71
C GLU A 414 22.80 -1.99 25.72
N TYR A 415 23.40 -2.12 26.91
CA TYR A 415 22.85 -2.88 28.04
C TYR A 415 21.36 -2.61 28.26
N PHE A 416 20.92 -1.34 28.19
CA PHE A 416 19.53 -0.96 28.40
C PHE A 416 18.57 -1.38 27.28
N THR A 417 19.10 -1.77 26.12
CA THR A 417 18.31 -2.20 24.97
C THR A 417 18.00 -3.70 25.02
N TYR A 418 18.73 -4.48 25.81
CA TYR A 418 18.45 -5.90 26.00
C TYR A 418 17.37 -6.15 27.04
N SER A 419 16.60 -7.22 26.84
CA SER A 419 15.57 -7.63 27.79
C SER A 419 16.19 -8.19 29.07
N LEU A 420 15.78 -7.61 30.21
CA LEU A 420 16.23 -8.02 31.53
C LEU A 420 15.92 -9.50 31.82
N GLU A 421 14.66 -9.90 31.65
CA GLU A 421 14.19 -11.23 32.03
C GLU A 421 14.61 -12.32 31.04
N SER A 422 14.62 -12.02 29.74
CA SER A 422 14.88 -13.06 28.72
C SER A 422 16.35 -13.18 28.32
N ARG A 423 17.16 -12.12 28.47
CA ARG A 423 18.57 -12.13 28.04
C ARG A 423 19.55 -11.85 29.16
N ILE A 424 19.39 -10.75 29.90
CA ILE A 424 20.41 -10.32 30.87
C ILE A 424 20.49 -11.29 32.06
N LYS A 425 19.37 -11.55 32.74
CA LYS A 425 19.30 -12.45 33.91
C LYS A 425 19.75 -13.88 33.60
N PRO A 426 19.22 -14.57 32.57
CA PRO A 426 19.59 -15.95 32.31
C PRO A 426 21.07 -16.12 31.95
N ARG A 427 21.62 -15.20 31.16
CA ARG A 427 23.05 -15.25 30.78
C ARG A 427 23.95 -14.94 31.98
N HIS A 428 23.57 -13.98 32.83
CA HIS A 428 24.31 -13.69 34.05
C HIS A 428 24.35 -14.90 35.00
N GLN A 429 23.21 -15.58 35.21
CA GLN A 429 23.13 -16.78 36.06
C GLN A 429 24.02 -17.92 35.53
N ARG A 430 24.03 -18.16 34.22
CA ARG A 430 24.91 -19.17 33.59
C ARG A 430 26.39 -18.84 33.72
N LEU A 431 26.76 -17.56 33.63
CA LEU A 431 28.15 -17.14 33.84
C LEU A 431 28.55 -17.29 35.31
N ALA A 432 27.65 -16.93 36.23
CA ALA A 432 27.88 -17.06 37.66
C ALA A 432 28.05 -18.54 38.08
N SER A 433 27.27 -19.46 37.52
CA SER A 433 27.39 -20.90 37.83
C SER A 433 28.70 -21.51 37.33
N LYS A 434 29.30 -20.95 36.27
CA LYS A 434 30.62 -21.35 35.75
C LYS A 434 31.79 -20.52 36.28
N GLY A 435 31.54 -19.49 37.09
CA GLY A 435 32.58 -18.60 37.61
C GLY A 435 33.28 -17.72 36.57
N ILE A 436 32.69 -17.52 35.38
CA ILE A 436 33.31 -16.78 34.28
C ILE A 436 33.15 -15.27 34.49
N LYS A 437 34.26 -14.53 34.46
CA LYS A 437 34.28 -13.06 34.46
C LYS A 437 34.54 -12.54 33.04
N CYS A 438 33.63 -11.71 32.53
CA CYS A 438 33.71 -11.14 31.19
C CYS A 438 33.01 -9.76 31.13
N SER A 439 33.30 -8.97 30.11
CA SER A 439 32.64 -7.67 29.88
C SER A 439 31.15 -7.81 29.52
N LEU A 440 30.36 -6.75 29.72
CA LEU A 440 28.94 -6.73 29.32
C LEU A 440 28.76 -7.03 27.82
N ASN A 441 29.59 -6.40 26.98
CA ASN A 441 29.57 -6.59 25.54
C ASN A 441 29.77 -8.07 25.17
N TRP A 442 30.72 -8.75 25.82
CA TRP A 442 31.05 -10.14 25.51
C TRP A 442 29.86 -11.10 25.67
N PHE A 443 29.06 -10.96 26.73
CA PHE A 443 27.95 -11.90 26.95
C PHE A 443 26.58 -11.42 26.47
N LEU A 444 26.40 -10.13 26.19
CA LEU A 444 25.12 -9.59 25.74
C LEU A 444 25.05 -9.40 24.22
N ASN A 445 26.18 -9.02 23.60
CA ASN A 445 26.25 -8.71 22.17
C ASN A 445 26.56 -9.95 21.32
N CYS A 446 25.72 -10.98 21.45
CA CYS A 446 25.80 -12.19 20.65
C CYS A 446 24.46 -12.93 20.59
N SER A 447 24.30 -13.79 19.58
CA SER A 447 23.16 -14.71 19.48
C SER A 447 23.17 -15.72 20.64
N ASP A 448 22.02 -16.37 20.89
CA ASP A 448 21.94 -17.38 21.95
C ASP A 448 22.83 -18.58 21.64
N GLN A 449 22.93 -18.96 20.36
CA GLN A 449 23.86 -19.99 19.88
C GLN A 449 25.32 -19.62 20.17
N ARG A 450 25.77 -18.42 19.75
CA ARG A 450 27.17 -18.00 19.96
C ARG A 450 27.50 -17.81 21.43
N PHE A 451 26.54 -17.42 22.25
CA PHE A 451 26.70 -17.39 23.70
C PHE A 451 26.91 -18.79 24.28
N GLU A 452 26.16 -19.78 23.81
CA GLU A 452 26.29 -21.17 24.25
C GLU A 452 27.62 -21.79 23.80
N GLU A 453 28.07 -21.53 22.56
CA GLU A 453 29.40 -21.90 22.07
C GLU A 453 30.51 -21.32 22.95
N ARG A 454 30.41 -20.02 23.27
CA ARG A 454 31.32 -19.32 24.19
C ARG A 454 31.34 -19.90 25.61
N LEU A 455 30.24 -20.49 26.07
CA LEU A 455 30.18 -21.16 27.36
C LEU A 455 30.79 -22.56 27.33
N ARG A 456 30.88 -23.20 26.15
CA ARG A 456 31.39 -24.57 25.98
C ARG A 456 32.88 -24.62 25.67
N ALA A 457 33.41 -23.61 24.99
CA ALA A 457 34.84 -23.53 24.72
C ALA A 457 35.59 -23.12 26.00
N ASP A 458 36.52 -23.96 26.47
CA ASP A 458 37.44 -23.67 27.59
C ASP A 458 38.50 -22.60 27.26
N TYR A 459 38.32 -21.85 26.18
CA TYR A 459 39.22 -20.79 25.72
C TYR A 459 38.52 -19.43 25.80
N ILE A 460 38.93 -18.62 26.75
CA ILE A 460 38.68 -17.18 26.72
C ILE A 460 39.64 -16.61 25.67
N GLU A 461 39.16 -16.41 24.44
CA GLU A 461 39.86 -15.49 23.53
C GLU A 461 39.87 -14.09 24.16
N GLU A 462 41.05 -13.49 24.26
CA GLU A 462 41.20 -12.06 24.54
C GLU A 462 40.36 -11.27 23.54
N ASP A 463 39.74 -10.18 24.02
CA ASP A 463 38.81 -9.29 23.32
C ASP A 463 39.33 -8.88 21.92
N THR A 464 39.13 -9.74 20.92
CA THR A 464 39.05 -9.31 19.54
C THR A 464 37.65 -8.71 19.39
N PRO A 465 37.52 -7.44 18.98
CA PRO A 465 36.22 -6.84 18.76
C PRO A 465 35.50 -7.64 17.67
N GLY A 466 34.65 -8.56 18.10
CA GLY A 466 33.75 -9.28 17.20
C GLY A 466 32.84 -8.28 16.48
N PRO A 467 32.33 -8.64 15.29
CA PRO A 467 31.55 -7.72 14.47
C PRO A 467 30.37 -7.17 15.28
N SER A 468 30.32 -5.84 15.45
CA SER A 468 29.26 -5.21 16.22
C SER A 468 27.93 -5.42 15.49
N PHE A 469 26.99 -6.14 16.11
CA PHE A 469 25.67 -6.29 15.54
C PHE A 469 24.81 -5.09 15.93
N LEU A 470 24.78 -4.09 15.04
CA LEU A 470 23.74 -3.06 15.06
C LEU A 470 22.49 -3.65 14.42
N MET A 471 21.35 -3.61 15.12
CA MET A 471 20.05 -3.96 14.53
C MET A 471 19.79 -3.06 13.30
N GLY A 472 20.00 -3.59 12.10
CA GLY A 472 19.90 -2.86 10.82
C GLY A 472 21.23 -2.47 10.15
N GLY A 473 22.38 -2.82 10.74
CA GLY A 473 23.72 -2.58 10.17
C GLY A 473 24.25 -3.75 9.32
N LYS A 474 25.20 -3.45 8.41
CA LYS A 474 25.84 -4.44 7.53
C LYS A 474 26.78 -5.33 8.36
N LEU A 475 26.69 -6.65 8.18
CA LEU A 475 27.58 -7.63 8.78
C LEU A 475 28.93 -7.58 8.03
N GLU A 476 29.98 -7.12 8.68
CA GLU A 476 31.36 -7.24 8.14
C GLU A 476 32.01 -8.48 8.74
N MET A 477 32.40 -9.42 7.88
CA MET A 477 33.10 -10.64 8.23
C MET A 477 34.61 -10.41 8.02
N PRO A 478 35.48 -10.67 9.01
CA PRO A 478 36.92 -10.69 8.78
C PRO A 478 37.32 -12.03 8.12
N GLY A 479 37.96 -11.97 6.95
CA GLY A 479 38.60 -13.11 6.30
C GLY A 479 37.85 -13.66 5.09
N SER A 480 38.11 -13.10 3.91
CA SER A 480 37.90 -13.78 2.63
C SER A 480 39.24 -13.84 1.89
N GLU A 481 40.15 -14.67 2.39
CA GLU A 481 41.18 -15.27 1.54
C GLU A 481 40.65 -16.61 1.03
N VAL A 482 40.93 -16.83 -0.24
CA VAL A 482 40.43 -17.88 -1.13
C VAL A 482 40.83 -19.26 -0.64
N ILE A 483 39.87 -20.19 -0.49
CA ILE A 483 40.12 -21.62 -0.69
C ILE A 483 38.97 -22.22 -1.49
N SER A 484 39.38 -22.83 -2.60
CA SER A 484 38.62 -23.55 -3.61
C SER A 484 38.01 -24.87 -3.12
N GLY A 485 36.79 -25.15 -3.61
CA GLY A 485 36.33 -26.47 -4.07
C GLY A 485 36.01 -27.54 -3.02
N GLN A 486 34.73 -27.86 -2.85
CA GLN A 486 34.12 -29.11 -3.33
C GLN A 486 32.62 -29.12 -3.06
N GLU A 487 31.90 -29.67 -4.02
CA GLU A 487 30.47 -29.97 -4.00
C GLU A 487 30.16 -30.97 -2.88
N ASP A 488 29.00 -30.85 -2.24
CA ASP A 488 28.14 -31.99 -1.94
C ASP A 488 26.74 -31.53 -1.48
N ASP A 489 25.78 -32.34 -1.89
CA ASP A 489 24.33 -32.18 -1.92
C ASP A 489 23.60 -32.36 -0.58
N GLU A 490 22.38 -31.83 -0.55
CA GLU A 490 21.16 -32.29 0.16
C GLU A 490 21.15 -32.45 1.69
N SER A 491 20.29 -31.67 2.35
CA SER A 491 19.11 -32.19 3.08
C SER A 491 18.31 -31.07 3.75
N ASP A 492 16.99 -31.16 3.57
CA ASP A 492 15.92 -30.30 4.07
C ASP A 492 15.80 -30.19 5.60
N ASP A 493 14.93 -29.25 5.98
CA ASP A 493 14.25 -29.02 7.26
C ASP A 493 14.92 -28.03 8.22
N GLU A 494 14.41 -26.78 8.22
CA GLU A 494 13.92 -26.20 9.49
C GLU A 494 12.93 -25.03 9.30
N VAL A 495 11.81 -25.16 9.98
CA VAL A 495 10.63 -24.30 9.99
C VAL A 495 10.95 -22.95 10.65
N LEU A 496 11.01 -21.88 9.86
CA LEU A 496 11.17 -20.51 10.34
C LEU A 496 9.88 -19.95 10.94
N TYR A 497 9.79 -19.97 12.27
CA TYR A 497 8.78 -19.19 13.01
C TYR A 497 9.01 -17.69 12.83
N ARG A 498 8.11 -17.06 12.04
CA ARG A 498 7.92 -15.61 11.96
C ARG A 498 7.52 -15.05 13.33
N ARG A 499 8.34 -14.15 13.89
CA ARG A 499 7.86 -13.06 14.74
C ARG A 499 8.55 -11.75 14.36
N THR A 500 7.88 -11.04 13.46
CA THR A 500 8.12 -9.64 13.13
C THR A 500 7.69 -8.80 14.33
N VAL A 501 8.63 -8.14 15.01
CA VAL A 501 8.30 -7.02 15.91
C VAL A 501 8.48 -5.75 15.09
N SER A 502 7.35 -5.20 14.65
CA SER A 502 7.23 -3.86 14.12
C SER A 502 7.53 -2.84 15.23
N LEU A 503 8.36 -1.83 14.92
CA LEU A 503 8.39 -0.55 15.62
C LEU A 503 7.83 0.54 14.71
#